data_AF-A0A414I612-F1
#
_entry.id   AF-A0A414I612-F1
#
_cell.length_a   1.000
_cell.length_b   1.000
_cell.length_c   1.000
_cell.angle_alpha   90.00
_cell.angle_beta   90.00
_cell.angle_gamma   90.00
#
_symmetry.space_group_name_H-M   'P 1'
#
loop_
_entity.id
_entity.type
_entity.pdbx_description
1 polymer ?
#
loop_
_entity_poly.entity_id
_entity_poly.type
_entity_poly.pdbx_seq_one_letter_code
_entity_poly.pdbx_strand_id
1 'polypeptide(L)'
;MSKIIKTYIPSLSIAFTFIIILATVYNIICGNTKDDFIYFIIQVVFYLIIAALVDWLIGMVNFKRYFSHLLTETIVLYPFTIGIAVWGKWFRATISNIVIYSLIYILAMITIHFYSYYISKQQADEINKILGKKRENSNG
;
A
#
# COMPACT_ATOMS: atom_id res chain seq x y z
N MET A 1 17.24 4.81 -9.08
CA MET A 1 17.08 3.35 -8.93
C MET A 1 17.38 2.80 -7.52
N SER A 2 18.22 3.43 -6.69
CA SER A 2 18.52 2.89 -5.33
C SER A 2 17.52 3.26 -4.22
N LYS A 3 16.75 4.35 -4.31
CA LYS A 3 15.76 4.73 -3.27
C LYS A 3 14.49 3.89 -3.29
N ILE A 4 14.01 3.51 -4.48
CA ILE A 4 12.75 2.77 -4.64
C ILE A 4 12.92 1.37 -4.03
N ILE A 5 13.96 0.63 -4.40
CA ILE A 5 14.22 -0.72 -3.88
C ILE A 5 14.43 -0.70 -2.34
N LYS A 6 15.15 0.30 -1.80
CA LYS A 6 15.47 0.38 -0.38
C LYS A 6 14.31 0.77 0.53
N THR A 7 13.27 1.41 0.00
CA THR A 7 12.11 1.87 0.78
C THR A 7 10.88 0.99 0.54
N TYR A 8 10.68 0.51 -0.69
CA TYR A 8 9.51 -0.29 -1.04
C TYR A 8 9.62 -1.74 -0.61
N ILE A 9 10.80 -2.39 -0.73
CA ILE A 9 10.95 -3.79 -0.28
C ILE A 9 10.67 -3.93 1.23
N PRO A 10 11.18 -3.05 2.12
CA PRO A 10 10.83 -3.11 3.54
C PRO A 10 9.35 -2.83 3.79
N SER A 11 8.77 -1.84 3.13
CA SER A 11 7.35 -1.48 3.31
C SER A 11 6.41 -2.60 2.87
N LEU A 12 6.69 -3.22 1.73
CA LEU A 12 5.92 -4.34 1.17
C LEU A 12 6.06 -5.60 2.06
N SER A 13 7.26 -5.84 2.60
CA SER A 13 7.52 -6.92 3.57
C SER A 13 6.76 -6.72 4.89
N ILE A 14 6.72 -5.47 5.41
CA ILE A 14 5.94 -5.12 6.61
C ILE A 14 4.45 -5.33 6.36
N ALA A 15 3.93 -4.85 5.22
CA ALA A 15 2.52 -5.01 4.85
C ALA A 15 2.14 -6.49 4.71
N PHE A 16 2.99 -7.27 4.05
CA PHE A 16 2.82 -8.73 3.90
C PHE A 16 2.79 -9.43 5.27
N THR A 17 3.74 -9.11 6.15
CA THR A 17 3.81 -9.68 7.50
C THR A 17 2.55 -9.35 8.31
N PHE A 18 2.08 -8.10 8.23
CA PHE A 18 0.88 -7.67 8.95
C PHE A 18 -0.38 -8.39 8.44
N ILE A 19 -0.52 -8.56 7.12
CA ILE A 19 -1.63 -9.30 6.50
C ILE A 19 -1.61 -10.76 6.92
N ILE A 20 -0.44 -11.42 6.93
CA ILE A 20 -0.31 -12.82 7.36
C ILE A 20 -0.69 -12.98 8.83
N ILE A 21 -0.23 -12.09 9.71
CA ILE A 21 -0.55 -12.17 11.14
C ILE A 21 -2.07 -12.05 11.33
N LEU A 22 -2.70 -11.06 10.70
CA LEU A 22 -4.15 -10.89 10.76
C LEU A 22 -4.91 -12.11 10.22
N ALA A 23 -4.49 -12.63 9.07
CA ALA A 23 -5.08 -13.80 8.47
C ALA A 23 -4.91 -15.05 9.34
N THR A 24 -3.76 -15.20 10.01
CA THR A 24 -3.48 -16.31 10.93
C THR A 24 -4.38 -16.23 12.17
N VAL A 25 -4.50 -15.04 12.77
CA VAL A 25 -5.41 -14.81 13.91
C VAL A 25 -6.86 -15.10 13.51
N TYR A 26 -7.30 -14.60 12.36
CA TYR A 26 -8.64 -14.88 11.84
C TYR A 26 -8.87 -16.38 11.62
N ASN A 27 -7.88 -17.08 11.03
CA ASN A 27 -7.95 -18.51 10.79
C ASN A 27 -8.05 -19.33 12.09
N ILE A 28 -7.31 -18.94 13.14
CA ILE A 28 -7.40 -19.55 14.47
C ILE A 28 -8.80 -19.36 15.08
N ILE A 29 -9.42 -18.20 14.90
CA ILE A 29 -10.75 -17.89 15.46
C ILE A 29 -11.87 -18.61 14.69
N CYS A 30 -11.81 -18.63 13.36
CA CYS A 30 -12.86 -19.18 12.49
C CYS A 30 -12.73 -20.69 12.24
N GLY A 31 -11.58 -21.31 12.55
CA GLY A 31 -11.35 -22.74 12.34
C GLY A 31 -11.30 -23.12 10.86
N ASN A 32 -10.64 -22.30 10.03
CA ASN A 32 -10.59 -22.53 8.58
C ASN A 32 -9.68 -23.73 8.24
N THR A 33 -9.91 -24.37 7.09
CA THR A 33 -9.08 -25.49 6.66
C THR A 33 -7.68 -25.02 6.25
N LYS A 34 -6.66 -25.88 6.43
CA LYS A 34 -5.25 -25.57 6.11
C LYS A 34 -5.06 -25.19 4.64
N ASP A 35 -5.84 -25.80 3.74
CA ASP A 35 -5.72 -25.60 2.30
C ASP A 35 -6.25 -24.24 1.84
N ASP A 36 -7.36 -23.77 2.43
CA ASP A 36 -7.92 -22.44 2.16
C ASP A 36 -6.96 -21.31 2.57
N PHE A 37 -6.21 -21.53 3.65
CA PHE A 37 -5.24 -20.55 4.15
C PHE A 37 -3.99 -20.44 3.27
N ILE A 38 -3.46 -21.57 2.80
CA ILE A 38 -2.32 -21.58 1.87
C ILE A 38 -2.72 -20.91 0.55
N TYR A 39 -3.92 -21.21 0.05
CA TYR A 39 -4.46 -20.58 -1.15
C TYR A 39 -4.59 -19.06 -0.99
N PHE A 40 -5.10 -18.59 0.16
CA PHE A 40 -5.15 -17.17 0.49
C PHE A 40 -3.77 -16.50 0.50
N ILE A 41 -2.76 -17.12 1.12
CA ILE A 41 -1.39 -16.57 1.15
C ILE A 41 -0.84 -16.39 -0.26
N ILE A 42 -0.97 -17.39 -1.13
CA ILE A 42 -0.47 -17.33 -2.50
C ILE A 42 -1.14 -16.18 -3.27
N GLN A 43 -2.45 -15.99 -3.09
CA GLN A 43 -3.18 -14.90 -3.72
C GLN A 43 -2.74 -13.52 -3.22
N VAL A 44 -2.47 -13.37 -1.92
CA VAL A 44 -1.93 -12.13 -1.36
C VAL A 44 -0.53 -11.84 -1.92
N VAL A 45 0.34 -12.84 -2.01
CA VAL A 45 1.68 -12.68 -2.63
C VAL A 45 1.54 -12.23 -4.09
N PHE A 46 0.68 -12.89 -4.85
CA PHE A 46 0.44 -12.56 -6.25
C PHE A 46 -0.11 -11.14 -6.42
N TYR A 47 -1.07 -10.74 -5.57
CA TYR A 47 -1.59 -9.37 -5.52
C TYR A 47 -0.49 -8.35 -5.23
N LEU A 48 0.40 -8.61 -4.27
CA LEU A 48 1.50 -7.71 -3.93
C LEU A 48 2.50 -7.55 -5.09
N ILE A 49 2.74 -8.61 -5.87
CA ILE A 49 3.58 -8.53 -7.07
C ILE A 49 2.92 -7.63 -8.12
N ILE A 50 1.60 -7.78 -8.36
CA ILE A 50 0.85 -6.91 -9.28
C ILE A 50 0.89 -5.46 -8.79
N ALA A 51 0.67 -5.22 -7.50
CA ALA A 51 0.73 -3.89 -6.92
C ALA A 51 2.09 -3.22 -7.12
N ALA A 52 3.18 -3.95 -6.87
CA ALA A 52 4.53 -3.46 -7.10
C ALA A 52 4.81 -3.17 -8.58
N LEU A 53 4.27 -3.98 -9.50
CA LEU A 53 4.40 -3.76 -10.94
C LEU A 53 3.63 -2.52 -11.40
N VAL A 54 2.41 -2.32 -10.89
CA VAL A 54 1.57 -1.15 -11.18
C VAL A 54 2.26 0.12 -10.67
N ASP A 55 2.76 0.10 -9.43
CA ASP A 55 3.50 1.22 -8.85
C ASP A 55 4.78 1.54 -9.65
N TRP A 56 5.52 0.51 -10.09
CA TRP A 56 6.68 0.70 -10.97
C TRP A 56 6.30 1.35 -12.32
N LEU A 57 5.21 0.89 -12.95
CA LEU A 57 4.71 1.45 -14.22
C LEU A 57 4.26 2.91 -14.05
N ILE A 58 3.56 3.22 -12.96
CA ILE A 58 3.09 4.59 -12.67
C ILE A 58 4.28 5.50 -12.35
N GLY A 59 5.31 4.98 -11.68
CA GLY A 59 6.56 5.68 -11.41
C GLY A 59 7.38 6.02 -12.66
N MET A 60 7.10 5.39 -13.82
CA MET A 60 7.70 5.81 -15.11
C MET A 60 7.06 7.09 -15.66
N VAL A 61 5.85 7.44 -15.22
CA VAL A 61 5.16 8.67 -15.62
C VAL A 61 5.59 9.80 -14.67
N ASN A 62 6.11 10.89 -15.23
CA ASN A 62 6.49 12.08 -14.46
C ASN A 62 5.24 12.82 -13.95
N PHE A 63 4.67 12.34 -12.85
CA PHE A 63 3.61 13.04 -12.15
C PHE A 63 4.18 14.26 -11.44
N LYS A 64 3.74 15.45 -11.86
CA LYS A 64 4.10 16.73 -11.23
C LYS A 64 3.62 16.85 -9.77
N ARG A 65 2.71 15.98 -9.33
CA ARG A 65 2.05 16.01 -8.01
C ARG A 65 1.97 14.59 -7.45
N TYR A 66 2.54 14.38 -6.26
CA TYR A 66 2.49 13.11 -5.52
C TYR A 66 1.05 12.59 -5.33
N PHE A 67 0.09 13.50 -5.17
CA PHE A 67 -1.33 13.19 -5.11
C PHE A 67 -1.86 12.45 -6.36
N SER A 68 -1.44 12.89 -7.55
CA SER A 68 -1.91 12.31 -8.81
C SER A 68 -1.32 10.92 -9.07
N HIS A 69 -0.09 10.67 -8.60
CA HIS A 69 0.52 9.34 -8.63
C HIS A 69 -0.32 8.36 -7.80
N LEU A 70 -0.60 8.73 -6.55
CA LEU A 70 -1.33 7.88 -5.60
C LEU A 70 -2.79 7.67 -6.02
N LEU A 71 -3.46 8.68 -6.57
CA LEU A 71 -4.81 8.54 -7.12
C LEU A 71 -4.84 7.58 -8.32
N THR A 72 -3.87 7.70 -9.23
CA THR A 72 -3.76 6.83 -10.41
C THR A 72 -3.51 5.39 -9.99
N GLU A 73 -2.62 5.18 -9.03
CA GLU A 73 -2.34 3.87 -8.44
C GLU A 73 -3.60 3.26 -7.83
N THR A 74 -4.36 4.04 -7.05
CA THR A 74 -5.63 3.60 -6.44
C THR A 74 -6.66 3.18 -7.49
N ILE A 75 -6.87 4.00 -8.52
CA ILE A 75 -7.87 3.74 -9.56
C ILE A 75 -7.53 2.48 -10.35
N VAL A 76 -6.24 2.24 -10.61
CA VAL A 76 -5.77 1.05 -11.32
C VAL A 76 -5.86 -0.18 -10.43
N LEU A 77 -5.41 -0.10 -9.18
CA LEU A 77 -5.33 -1.26 -8.27
C LEU A 77 -6.70 -1.73 -7.78
N TYR A 78 -7.62 -0.82 -7.50
CA TYR A 78 -8.94 -1.16 -6.97
C TYR A 78 -9.70 -2.27 -7.74
N PRO A 79 -9.85 -2.21 -9.08
CA PRO A 79 -10.51 -3.28 -9.82
C PRO A 79 -9.73 -4.60 -9.75
N PHE A 80 -8.39 -4.58 -9.68
CA PHE A 80 -7.60 -5.79 -9.45
C PHE A 80 -7.81 -6.36 -8.05
N THR A 81 -7.86 -5.52 -7.02
CA THR A 81 -8.11 -5.94 -5.63
C THR A 81 -9.47 -6.62 -5.50
N ILE A 82 -10.53 -6.02 -6.05
CA ILE A 82 -11.88 -6.60 -6.04
C ILE A 82 -11.92 -7.87 -6.89
N GLY A 83 -11.28 -7.89 -8.06
CA GLY A 83 -11.23 -9.07 -8.94
C GLY A 83 -10.58 -10.28 -8.26
N ILE A 84 -9.43 -10.08 -7.60
CA ILE A 84 -8.74 -11.15 -6.86
C ILE A 84 -9.55 -11.57 -5.65
N ALA A 85 -10.17 -10.64 -4.92
CA ALA A 85 -10.96 -10.98 -3.75
C ALA A 85 -12.23 -11.78 -4.08
N VAL A 86 -12.88 -11.49 -5.22
CA VAL A 86 -14.03 -12.26 -5.72
C VAL A 86 -13.58 -13.64 -6.22
N TRP A 87 -12.51 -13.71 -7.01
CA TRP A 87 -12.01 -14.98 -7.54
C TRP A 87 -11.47 -15.88 -6.44
N GLY A 88 -10.77 -15.31 -5.47
CA GLY A 88 -10.26 -15.98 -4.29
C GLY A 88 -11.31 -16.28 -3.23
N LYS A 89 -12.57 -15.89 -3.46
CA LYS A 89 -13.67 -16.09 -2.51
C LYS A 89 -13.36 -15.54 -1.11
N TRP A 90 -12.58 -14.45 -1.03
CA TRP A 90 -12.21 -13.81 0.25
C TRP A 90 -13.44 -13.32 1.00
N PHE A 91 -14.49 -12.98 0.26
CA PHE A 91 -15.81 -12.71 0.79
C PHE A 91 -16.87 -13.31 -0.13
N ARG A 92 -18.04 -13.59 0.43
CA ARG A 92 -19.21 -13.98 -0.37
C ARG A 92 -19.59 -12.82 -1.27
N ALA A 93 -19.64 -13.02 -2.59
CA ALA A 93 -19.89 -11.99 -3.61
C ALA A 93 -21.34 -11.44 -3.57
N THR A 94 -21.69 -10.81 -2.46
CA THR A 94 -22.93 -10.10 -2.20
C THR A 94 -22.66 -8.62 -2.33
N ILE A 95 -23.64 -7.85 -2.84
CA ILE A 95 -23.55 -6.39 -3.02
C ILE A 95 -23.12 -5.71 -1.71
N SER A 96 -23.68 -6.11 -0.56
CA SER A 96 -23.33 -5.55 0.75
C SER A 96 -21.85 -5.76 1.12
N ASN A 97 -21.30 -6.94 0.83
CA ASN A 97 -19.89 -7.21 1.11
C ASN A 97 -19.00 -6.36 0.21
N ILE A 98 -19.31 -6.28 -1.09
CA ILE A 98 -18.57 -5.42 -2.03
C ILE A 98 -18.53 -3.98 -1.50
N VAL A 99 -19.67 -3.44 -1.06
CA VAL A 99 -19.75 -2.08 -0.48
C VAL A 99 -18.87 -1.93 0.77
N ILE A 100 -18.94 -2.88 1.70
CA ILE A 100 -18.14 -2.84 2.94
C ILE A 100 -16.64 -2.90 2.64
N TYR A 101 -16.20 -3.82 1.76
CA TYR A 101 -14.79 -3.93 1.38
C TYR A 101 -14.31 -2.72 0.58
N SER A 102 -15.18 -2.10 -0.22
CA SER A 102 -14.89 -0.82 -0.90
C SER A 102 -14.65 0.29 0.11
N LEU A 103 -15.48 0.37 1.16
CA LEU A 103 -15.32 1.37 2.24
C LEU A 103 -14.02 1.15 3.03
N ILE A 104 -13.71 -0.10 3.37
CA ILE A 104 -12.44 -0.45 4.03
C ILE A 104 -11.25 -0.04 3.15
N TYR A 105 -11.32 -0.31 1.85
CA TYR A 105 -10.29 0.08 0.90
C TYR A 105 -10.11 1.61 0.86
N ILE A 106 -11.20 2.38 0.77
CA ILE A 106 -11.14 3.85 0.79
C ILE A 106 -10.51 4.35 2.10
N LEU A 107 -10.88 3.77 3.24
CA LEU A 107 -10.31 4.16 4.54
C LEU A 107 -8.81 3.88 4.63
N ALA A 108 -8.37 2.71 4.14
CA ALA A 108 -6.95 2.37 4.05
C ALA A 108 -6.20 3.36 3.14
N MET A 109 -6.78 3.71 1.99
CA MET A 109 -6.20 4.69 1.07
C MET A 109 -6.08 6.08 1.70
N ILE A 110 -7.11 6.56 2.40
CA ILE A 110 -7.05 7.83 3.13
C ILE A 110 -5.92 7.80 4.17
N THR A 111 -5.79 6.69 4.91
CA THR A 111 -4.78 6.54 5.96
C THR A 111 -3.36 6.58 5.38
N ILE A 112 -3.12 5.85 4.30
CA ILE A 112 -1.85 5.86 3.55
C ILE A 112 -1.57 7.28 3.05
N HIS A 113 -2.59 7.97 2.54
CA HIS A 113 -2.47 9.33 2.04
C HIS A 113 -2.04 10.33 3.13
N PHE A 114 -2.69 10.27 4.31
CA PHE A 114 -2.32 11.10 5.46
C PHE A 114 -0.89 10.82 5.93
N TYR A 115 -0.50 9.55 6.01
CA TYR A 115 0.85 9.16 6.42
C TYR A 115 1.92 9.68 5.47
N SER A 116 1.73 9.49 4.16
CA SER A 116 2.67 9.95 3.15
C SER A 116 2.74 11.48 3.03
N TYR A 117 1.61 12.16 3.23
CA TYR A 117 1.58 13.62 3.32
C TYR A 117 2.42 14.11 4.51
N TYR A 118 2.24 13.48 5.68
CA TYR A 118 3.01 13.80 6.87
C TYR A 118 4.52 13.60 6.66
N ILE A 119 4.93 12.46 6.10
CA ILE A 119 6.35 12.20 5.78
C ILE A 119 6.89 13.23 4.79
N SER A 120 6.14 13.56 3.74
CA SER A 120 6.60 14.52 2.72
C SER A 120 6.80 15.91 3.32
N LYS A 121 5.91 16.32 4.22
CA LYS A 121 6.06 17.57 4.97
C LYS A 121 7.28 17.55 5.88
N GLN A 122 7.48 16.46 6.61
CA GLN A 122 8.65 16.29 7.48
C GLN A 122 9.97 16.35 6.70
N GLN A 123 10.04 15.72 5.53
CA GLN A 123 11.21 15.78 4.65
C GLN A 123 11.48 17.20 4.15
N ALA A 124 10.43 17.97 3.79
CA ALA A 124 10.58 19.35 3.38
C ALA A 124 11.11 20.24 4.52
N ASP A 125 10.60 20.04 5.74
CA ASP A 125 11.04 20.78 6.93
C ASP A 125 12.50 20.43 7.31
N GLU A 126 12.91 19.17 7.19
CA GLU A 126 14.31 18.76 7.40
C GLU A 126 15.25 19.40 6.37
N ILE A 127 14.87 19.42 5.08
CA ILE A 127 15.67 20.06 4.02
C ILE A 127 15.82 21.56 4.30
N ASN A 128 14.73 22.24 4.65
CA ASN A 128 14.77 23.66 4.99
C ASN A 128 15.65 23.95 6.21
N LYS A 129 15.61 23.08 7.23
CA LYS A 129 16.47 23.17 8.41
C LYS A 129 17.95 22.98 8.07
N ILE A 130 18.29 22.04 7.19
CA ILE A 130 19.67 21.82 6.72
C ILE A 130 20.15 23.01 5.89
N LEU A 131 19.32 23.54 4.99
CA LEU A 131 19.64 24.71 4.17
C LEU A 131 19.83 25.97 5.02
N GLY A 132 19.00 26.17 6.05
CA GLY A 132 19.12 27.26 7.01
C GLY A 132 20.46 27.21 7.75
N LYS A 133 20.80 26.05 8.36
CA LYS A 133 22.09 25.84 9.03
C LYS A 133 23.29 26.08 8.11
N LYS A 134 23.20 25.66 6.85
CA LYS A 134 24.29 25.86 5.87
C LYS A 134 24.47 27.33 5.49
N ARG A 135 23.39 28.12 5.43
CA ARG A 135 23.45 29.58 5.20
C ARG A 135 24.05 30.33 6.39
N GLU A 136 23.67 29.97 7.61
CA GLU A 136 24.24 30.58 8.83
C GLU A 136 25.75 30.32 8.93
N ASN A 137 26.20 29.08 8.73
CA ASN A 137 27.62 28.72 8.73
C ASN A 137 28.45 29.34 7.58
N SER A 138 27.80 29.86 6.54
CA SER A 138 28.49 30.50 5.40
C SER A 138 28.57 32.03 5.53
N ASN A 139 27.86 32.61 6.51
CA ASN A 139 27.78 34.04 6.77
C ASN A 139 28.46 34.47 8.09
N GLY A 140 29.02 33.54 8.86
CA GLY A 140 29.83 33.79 10.05
C GLY A 140 31.27 33.35 9.83
#